data_AF-F6BC55-F1
#
_entry.id   AF-F6BC55-F1
#
_cell.length_a   1.000
_cell.length_b   1.000
_cell.length_c   1.000
_cell.angle_alpha   90.00
_cell.angle_beta   90.00
_cell.angle_gamma   90.00
#
_symmetry.space_group_name_H-M   'P 1'
#
loop_
_entity.id
_entity.type
_entity.pdbx_description
1 polymer ?
#
loop_
_entity_poly.entity_id
_entity_poly.type
_entity_poly.pdbx_seq_one_letter_code
_entity_poly.pdbx_strand_id
1 'polypeptide(L)'
;MKEDLTYLNIIVLKNIAMKYEKFKNTNVYFALSIINFLGDKVKKVFIFPPNSLILGDLVERFGHKPLMLNNVIGQKVRTAEIDSPPLNITDEDPKKGLKYAAIEVPSGVRGRMSLIGPLIEEAEAAIIMKNAPIGFGCVGCERTNELTKYLIRRKGIPVLNVEYPKTEEEAKIVVKKIAAFLKELEEGDNGVSE
;
A
#
# COMPACT_ATOMS: atom_id res chain seq x y z
N MET A 1 6.96 -29.61 -8.28
CA MET A 1 5.72 -28.78 -8.18
C MET A 1 6.00 -27.27 -8.18
N LYS A 2 7.04 -26.81 -8.90
CA LYS A 2 7.43 -25.39 -9.01
C LYS A 2 7.51 -24.91 -10.47
N GLU A 3 6.98 -25.70 -11.41
CA GLU A 3 7.19 -25.48 -12.85
C GLU A 3 5.96 -24.89 -13.57
N ASP A 4 4.76 -24.86 -12.98
CA ASP A 4 3.55 -24.41 -13.70
C ASP A 4 3.28 -22.89 -13.66
N LEU A 5 3.78 -22.15 -12.65
CA LEU A 5 3.57 -20.68 -12.56
C LEU A 5 4.47 -19.87 -13.51
N THR A 6 5.62 -20.43 -13.91
CA THR A 6 6.51 -19.82 -14.91
C THR A 6 5.94 -19.96 -16.31
N TYR A 7 5.30 -21.09 -16.64
CA TYR A 7 4.72 -21.30 -17.97
C TYR A 7 3.48 -20.42 -18.22
N LEU A 8 2.61 -20.22 -17.22
CA LEU A 8 1.43 -19.36 -17.38
C LEU A 8 1.82 -17.88 -17.55
N ASN A 9 2.82 -17.42 -16.80
CA ASN A 9 3.38 -16.07 -16.96
C ASN A 9 4.10 -15.90 -18.31
N ILE A 10 4.83 -16.93 -18.79
CA ILE A 10 5.46 -16.90 -20.11
C ILE A 10 4.42 -16.93 -21.24
N ILE A 11 3.30 -17.63 -21.09
CA ILE A 11 2.22 -17.67 -22.10
C ILE A 11 1.46 -16.34 -22.14
N VAL A 12 1.18 -15.71 -20.99
CA VAL A 12 0.58 -14.37 -20.95
C VAL A 12 1.55 -13.34 -21.52
N LEU A 13 2.83 -13.36 -21.12
CA LEU A 13 3.85 -12.48 -21.68
C LEU A 13 4.11 -12.75 -23.18
N LYS A 14 4.04 -13.99 -23.65
CA LYS A 14 4.13 -14.34 -25.08
C LYS A 14 2.90 -13.95 -25.86
N ASN A 15 1.70 -14.06 -25.32
CA ASN A 15 0.47 -13.63 -25.99
C ASN A 15 0.38 -12.09 -26.05
N ILE A 16 0.86 -11.41 -25.01
CA ILE A 16 1.10 -9.96 -25.01
C ILE A 16 2.15 -9.65 -26.09
N ALA A 17 3.34 -10.25 -26.05
CA ALA A 17 4.42 -10.00 -27.00
C ALA A 17 4.07 -10.34 -28.47
N MET A 18 3.34 -11.43 -28.74
CA MET A 18 2.86 -11.78 -30.08
C MET A 18 1.79 -10.81 -30.59
N LYS A 19 0.97 -10.24 -29.70
CA LYS A 19 0.04 -9.15 -30.06
C LYS A 19 0.80 -7.84 -30.39
N TYR A 20 2.01 -7.67 -29.87
CA TYR A 20 2.88 -6.51 -30.10
C TYR A 20 3.96 -6.71 -31.18
N GLU A 21 4.14 -7.90 -31.78
CA GLU A 21 5.02 -8.06 -32.95
C GLU A 21 4.53 -7.28 -34.18
N LYS A 22 3.26 -6.87 -34.22
CA LYS A 22 2.73 -5.92 -35.20
C LYS A 22 3.22 -4.48 -35.02
N PHE A 23 3.99 -4.19 -33.98
CA PHE A 23 4.44 -2.85 -33.57
C PHE A 23 5.97 -2.74 -33.49
N LYS A 24 6.71 -3.51 -34.32
CA LYS A 24 8.18 -3.46 -34.39
C LYS A 24 8.80 -2.11 -34.83
N ASN A 25 8.00 -1.09 -35.10
CA ASN A 25 8.46 0.26 -35.45
C ASN A 25 7.94 1.35 -34.49
N THR A 26 7.75 1.01 -33.22
CA THR A 26 7.14 1.96 -32.29
C THR A 26 8.20 2.69 -31.47
N ASN A 27 8.18 4.01 -31.65
CA ASN A 27 9.03 5.01 -31.04
C ASN A 27 9.17 4.81 -29.52
N VAL A 28 10.39 4.93 -28.96
CA VAL A 28 10.67 4.78 -27.52
C VAL A 28 9.73 5.65 -26.67
N TYR A 29 9.34 6.83 -27.18
CA TYR A 29 8.37 7.73 -26.57
C TYR A 29 6.97 7.13 -26.40
N PHE A 30 6.53 6.22 -27.28
CA PHE A 30 5.22 5.55 -27.21
C PHE A 30 5.23 4.39 -26.21
N ALA A 31 6.34 3.64 -26.12
CA ALA A 31 6.50 2.64 -25.06
C ALA A 31 6.56 3.33 -23.69
N LEU A 32 7.25 4.48 -23.58
CA LEU A 32 7.30 5.29 -22.38
C LEU A 32 5.93 5.89 -22.04
N SER A 33 5.15 6.33 -23.03
CA SER A 33 3.79 6.83 -22.80
C SER A 33 2.84 5.72 -22.34
N ILE A 34 2.98 4.49 -22.82
CA ILE A 34 2.20 3.34 -22.34
C ILE A 34 2.61 2.96 -20.92
N ILE A 35 3.90 2.97 -20.59
CA ILE A 35 4.38 2.70 -19.23
C ILE A 35 3.87 3.77 -18.26
N ASN A 36 3.90 5.05 -18.66
CA ASN A 36 3.34 6.14 -17.86
C ASN A 36 1.82 6.02 -17.74
N PHE A 37 1.10 5.72 -18.83
CA PHE A 37 -0.35 5.50 -18.82
C PHE A 37 -0.79 4.30 -17.97
N LEU A 38 -0.01 3.22 -17.95
CA LEU A 38 -0.24 2.08 -17.06
C LEU A 38 0.18 2.38 -15.62
N GLY A 39 1.19 3.22 -15.42
CA GLY A 39 1.66 3.68 -14.10
C GLY A 39 0.66 4.59 -13.40
N ASP A 40 0.00 5.47 -14.14
CA ASP A 40 -0.98 6.44 -13.60
C ASP A 40 -2.22 5.75 -12.99
N LYS A 41 -2.59 4.55 -13.49
CA LYS A 41 -3.69 3.75 -12.94
C LYS A 41 -3.35 3.06 -11.61
N VAL A 42 -2.06 2.84 -11.30
CA VAL A 42 -1.64 2.10 -10.10
C VAL A 42 -1.47 3.06 -8.93
N LYS A 43 -2.55 3.26 -8.16
CA LYS A 43 -2.49 4.06 -6.92
C LYS A 43 -1.78 3.34 -5.77
N LYS A 44 -1.04 4.10 -4.97
CA LYS A 44 -0.48 3.68 -3.68
C LYS A 44 -1.51 3.84 -2.57
N VAL A 45 -2.06 2.73 -2.07
CA VAL A 45 -3.15 2.74 -1.09
C VAL A 45 -2.63 2.41 0.29
N PHE A 46 -2.73 3.36 1.22
CA PHE A 46 -2.45 3.14 2.62
C PHE A 46 -3.54 2.29 3.27
N ILE A 47 -3.16 1.27 4.02
CA ILE A 47 -4.11 0.43 4.75
C ILE A 47 -3.95 0.64 6.26
N PHE A 48 -5.07 0.68 6.98
CA PHE A 48 -5.09 0.69 8.43
C PHE A 48 -6.03 -0.40 8.94
N PRO A 49 -5.61 -1.30 9.85
CA PRO A 49 -4.26 -1.41 10.45
C PRO A 49 -3.13 -1.67 9.43
N PRO A 50 -1.91 -1.13 9.66
CA PRO A 50 -0.86 -1.03 8.65
C PRO A 50 -0.18 -2.34 8.26
N ASN A 51 -0.53 -3.45 8.89
CA ASN A 51 -0.03 -4.80 8.60
C ASN A 51 -1.17 -5.79 8.34
N SER A 52 -2.39 -5.30 8.06
CA SER A 52 -3.51 -6.17 7.71
C SER A 52 -3.23 -6.87 6.39
N LEU A 53 -3.05 -8.20 6.44
CA LEU A 53 -2.83 -9.02 5.24
C LEU A 53 -4.07 -9.07 4.36
N ILE A 54 -5.27 -9.03 4.97
CA ILE A 54 -6.55 -9.06 4.24
C ILE A 54 -6.72 -7.78 3.41
N LEU A 55 -6.48 -6.61 4.00
CA LEU A 55 -6.56 -5.36 3.26
C LEU A 55 -5.46 -5.27 2.20
N GLY A 56 -4.25 -5.73 2.51
CA GLY A 56 -3.15 -5.78 1.54
C GLY A 56 -3.49 -6.62 0.31
N ASP A 57 -3.96 -7.85 0.53
CA ASP A 57 -4.38 -8.78 -0.54
C ASP A 57 -5.51 -8.21 -1.40
N LEU A 58 -6.51 -7.56 -0.78
CA LEU A 58 -7.58 -6.90 -1.53
C LEU A 58 -7.02 -5.80 -2.44
N VAL A 59 -6.21 -4.89 -1.92
CA VAL A 59 -5.61 -3.80 -2.71
C VAL A 59 -4.80 -4.35 -3.89
N GLU A 60 -3.98 -5.40 -3.67
CA GLU A 60 -3.19 -6.03 -4.74
C GLU A 60 -4.06 -6.68 -5.82
N ARG A 61 -5.14 -7.36 -5.43
CA ARG A 61 -6.07 -8.00 -6.40
C ARG A 61 -6.78 -7.01 -7.31
N PHE A 62 -6.95 -5.77 -6.87
CA PHE A 62 -7.48 -4.67 -7.67
C PHE A 62 -6.38 -3.88 -8.40
N GLY A 63 -5.15 -4.42 -8.50
CA GLY A 63 -4.09 -3.83 -9.33
C GLY A 63 -3.40 -2.60 -8.72
N HIS A 64 -3.69 -2.28 -7.46
CA HIS A 64 -3.09 -1.17 -6.73
C HIS A 64 -1.95 -1.63 -5.82
N LYS A 65 -1.12 -0.69 -5.37
CA LYS A 65 0.02 -1.00 -4.48
C LYS A 65 -0.36 -0.77 -3.01
N PRO A 66 -0.40 -1.80 -2.15
CA PRO A 66 -0.62 -1.59 -0.72
C PRO A 66 0.61 -0.98 -0.06
N LEU A 67 0.40 0.11 0.68
CA LEU A 67 1.39 0.69 1.58
C LEU A 67 1.19 0.08 2.97
N MET A 68 1.93 -1.00 3.24
CA MET A 68 1.87 -1.75 4.48
C MET A 68 3.22 -1.81 5.19
N LEU A 69 3.19 -1.80 6.52
CA LEU A 69 4.36 -1.86 7.39
C LEU A 69 5.21 -3.11 7.14
N ASN A 70 4.58 -4.24 6.78
CA ASN A 70 5.27 -5.50 6.50
C ASN A 70 6.25 -5.37 5.34
N ASN A 71 5.97 -4.51 4.35
CA ASN A 71 6.87 -4.30 3.21
C ASN A 71 8.16 -3.58 3.65
N VAL A 72 8.02 -2.58 4.53
CA VAL A 72 9.15 -1.83 5.09
C VAL A 72 10.00 -2.71 6.00
N ILE A 73 9.35 -3.46 6.89
CA ILE A 73 10.05 -4.40 7.78
C ILE A 73 10.72 -5.52 6.98
N GLY A 74 10.02 -6.09 6.00
CA GLY A 74 10.55 -7.14 5.14
C GLY A 74 11.78 -6.71 4.34
N GLN A 75 11.87 -5.43 3.95
CA GLN A 75 13.10 -4.86 3.38
C GLN A 75 14.21 -4.83 4.42
N LYS A 76 14.00 -4.19 5.58
CA LYS A 76 15.01 -4.10 6.66
C LYS A 76 15.52 -5.46 7.17
N VAL A 77 14.70 -6.51 7.09
CA VAL A 77 15.08 -7.88 7.48
C VAL A 77 15.93 -8.57 6.41
N ARG A 78 15.68 -8.29 5.13
CA ARG A 78 16.33 -9.00 4.01
C ARG A 78 17.56 -8.25 3.48
N THR A 79 17.71 -6.97 3.78
CA THR A 79 18.91 -6.21 3.44
C THR A 79 20.10 -6.79 4.20
N ALA A 80 21.03 -7.39 3.46
CA ALA A 80 22.31 -7.82 4.02
C ALA A 80 23.19 -6.57 4.21
N GLU A 81 23.36 -6.14 5.45
CA GLU A 81 24.29 -5.09 5.82
C GLU A 81 25.53 -5.71 6.49
N ILE A 82 26.73 -5.23 6.12
CA ILE A 82 28.00 -5.74 6.65
C ILE A 82 28.24 -5.22 8.07
N ASP A 83 27.92 -3.94 8.30
CA ASP A 83 28.19 -3.24 9.57
C ASP A 83 27.06 -3.37 10.60
N SER A 84 25.90 -3.88 10.20
CA SER A 84 24.68 -3.86 11.02
C SER A 84 23.90 -5.16 10.85
N PRO A 85 23.60 -5.90 11.95
CA PRO A 85 22.75 -7.06 11.83
C PRO A 85 21.37 -6.69 11.25
N PRO A 86 20.74 -7.60 10.49
CA PRO A 86 19.38 -7.40 9.99
C PRO A 86 18.43 -7.04 11.13
N LEU A 87 17.55 -6.05 10.92
CA LEU A 87 16.68 -5.37 11.92
C LEU A 87 17.31 -4.18 12.67
N ASN A 88 18.46 -3.66 12.27
CA ASN A 88 19.00 -2.48 12.94
C ASN A 88 18.11 -1.24 12.77
N ILE A 89 17.58 -0.77 13.90
CA ILE A 89 17.14 0.60 14.05
C ILE A 89 18.39 1.43 14.28
N THR A 90 18.61 2.39 13.39
CA THR A 90 19.74 3.32 13.43
C THR A 90 19.34 4.60 14.17
N ASP A 91 20.32 5.41 14.56
CA ASP A 91 20.07 6.74 15.15
C ASP A 91 19.29 7.69 14.20
N GLU A 92 19.27 7.38 12.90
CA GLU A 92 18.50 8.11 11.90
C GLU A 92 16.99 7.82 11.96
N ASP A 93 16.59 6.63 12.41
CA ASP A 93 15.18 6.27 12.46
C ASP A 93 14.39 7.15 13.47
N PRO A 94 14.84 7.37 14.74
CA PRO A 94 14.18 8.33 15.63
C PRO A 94 14.14 9.76 15.09
N LYS A 95 15.19 10.21 14.37
CA LYS A 95 15.23 11.54 13.74
C LYS A 95 14.14 11.68 12.68
N LYS A 96 13.91 10.66 11.85
CA LYS A 96 12.78 10.63 10.90
C LYS A 96 11.44 10.69 11.63
N GLY A 97 11.33 10.02 12.78
CA GLY A 97 10.14 10.06 13.64
C GLY A 97 9.78 11.47 14.13
N LEU A 98 10.78 12.34 14.36
CA LEU A 98 10.58 13.72 14.80
C LEU A 98 9.84 14.61 13.78
N LYS A 99 9.80 14.20 12.51
CA LYS A 99 8.99 14.87 11.48
C LYS A 99 7.49 14.78 11.78
N TYR A 100 7.07 13.72 12.47
CA TYR A 100 5.65 13.38 12.67
C TYR A 100 5.19 13.48 14.13
N ALA A 101 6.11 13.30 15.07
CA ALA A 101 5.83 13.31 16.49
C ALA A 101 6.85 14.17 17.22
N ALA A 102 6.38 15.06 18.09
CA ALA A 102 7.23 15.96 18.84
C ALA A 102 8.17 15.22 19.83
N ILE A 103 9.22 15.90 20.29
CA ILE A 103 10.31 15.30 21.08
C ILE A 103 9.83 14.75 22.43
N GLU A 104 8.76 15.33 22.99
CA GLU A 104 8.13 14.91 24.23
C GLU A 104 7.24 13.66 24.10
N VAL A 105 6.90 13.25 22.88
CA VAL A 105 6.08 12.06 22.63
C VAL A 105 6.92 10.80 22.88
N PRO A 106 6.41 9.73 23.54
CA PRO A 106 7.20 8.54 23.87
C PRO A 106 8.01 7.96 22.70
N SER A 107 9.23 7.48 22.99
CA SER A 107 10.15 6.90 22.00
C SER A 107 9.52 5.80 21.15
N GLY A 108 8.64 4.97 21.73
CA GLY A 108 7.92 3.93 21.01
C GLY A 108 6.95 4.45 19.94
N VAL A 109 6.38 5.65 20.12
CA VAL A 109 5.55 6.30 19.09
C VAL A 109 6.45 6.85 17.99
N ARG A 110 7.53 7.55 18.35
CA ARG A 110 8.48 8.11 17.38
C ARG A 110 9.11 7.03 16.49
N GLY A 111 9.52 5.91 17.10
CA GLY A 111 10.08 4.77 16.40
C GLY A 111 9.09 4.06 15.46
N ARG A 112 7.79 4.07 15.77
CA ARG A 112 6.78 3.58 14.82
C ARG A 112 6.52 4.59 13.71
N MET A 113 6.51 5.88 14.04
CA MET A 113 6.32 6.94 13.05
C MET A 113 7.47 7.06 12.06
N SER A 114 8.68 6.65 12.41
CA SER A 114 9.79 6.57 11.46
C SER A 114 9.54 5.57 10.33
N LEU A 115 8.70 4.56 10.57
CA LEU A 115 8.32 3.53 9.60
C LEU A 115 6.98 3.84 8.93
N ILE A 116 5.98 4.26 9.71
CA ILE A 116 4.62 4.51 9.21
C ILE A 116 4.54 5.86 8.50
N GLY A 117 5.22 6.89 9.00
CA GLY A 117 5.18 8.24 8.44
C GLY A 117 5.52 8.30 6.95
N PRO A 118 6.62 7.67 6.48
CA PRO A 118 6.93 7.61 5.05
C PRO A 118 5.81 6.96 4.21
N LEU A 119 5.14 5.93 4.73
CA LEU A 119 3.99 5.31 4.06
C LEU A 119 2.81 6.28 3.96
N ILE A 120 2.56 7.08 5.00
CA ILE A 120 1.54 8.14 4.96
C ILE A 120 1.89 9.17 3.89
N GLU A 121 3.17 9.57 3.77
CA GLU A 121 3.62 10.56 2.78
C GLU A 121 3.54 10.06 1.34
N GLU A 122 3.69 8.76 1.11
CA GLU A 122 3.53 8.15 -0.22
C GLU A 122 2.08 7.84 -0.59
N ALA A 123 1.14 7.85 0.36
CA ALA A 123 -0.23 7.42 0.14
C ALA A 123 -1.01 8.34 -0.83
N GLU A 124 -1.64 7.75 -1.84
CA GLU A 124 -2.53 8.45 -2.78
C GLU A 124 -4.01 8.21 -2.46
N ALA A 125 -4.31 7.13 -1.74
CA ALA A 125 -5.61 6.83 -1.16
C ALA A 125 -5.43 6.04 0.14
N ALA A 126 -6.48 5.90 0.95
CA ALA A 126 -6.41 5.12 2.18
C ALA A 126 -7.68 4.31 2.47
N ILE A 127 -7.51 3.12 3.04
CA ILE A 127 -8.59 2.29 3.60
C ILE A 127 -8.35 2.14 5.11
N ILE A 128 -9.33 2.55 5.91
CA ILE A 128 -9.27 2.49 7.37
C ILE A 128 -10.34 1.54 7.87
N MET A 129 -9.91 0.38 8.39
CA MET A 129 -10.74 -0.55 9.15
C MET A 129 -10.82 -0.11 10.61
N LYS A 130 -12.01 0.28 11.04
CA LYS A 130 -12.32 0.67 12.41
C LYS A 130 -12.66 -0.54 13.26
N ASN A 131 -12.37 -0.44 14.56
CA ASN A 131 -12.70 -1.45 15.57
C ASN A 131 -12.24 -2.87 15.22
N ALA A 132 -11.12 -2.95 14.48
CA ALA A 132 -10.48 -4.21 14.14
C ALA A 132 -9.84 -4.83 15.41
N PRO A 133 -9.98 -6.15 15.63
CA PRO A 133 -9.37 -6.82 16.77
C PRO A 133 -7.84 -6.79 16.67
N ILE A 134 -7.14 -7.01 17.79
CA ILE A 134 -5.67 -6.98 17.87
C ILE A 134 -5.00 -7.95 16.89
N GLY A 135 -5.65 -9.09 16.60
CA GLY A 135 -5.15 -10.06 15.63
C GLY A 135 -5.27 -9.64 14.16
N PHE A 136 -6.09 -8.63 13.83
CA PHE A 136 -6.25 -8.16 12.46
C PHE A 136 -5.10 -7.25 12.00
N GLY A 137 -4.35 -6.70 12.95
CA GLY A 137 -3.14 -5.92 12.70
C GLY A 137 -2.59 -5.19 13.93
N CYS A 138 -1.48 -4.47 13.78
CA CYS A 138 -0.76 -3.77 14.83
C CYS A 138 -1.57 -2.56 15.29
N VAL A 139 -2.51 -2.81 16.20
CA VAL A 139 -3.30 -1.80 16.90
C VAL A 139 -2.84 -1.61 18.35
N GLY A 140 -1.81 -2.33 18.81
CA GLY A 140 -1.39 -2.32 20.23
C GLY A 140 -0.80 -1.01 20.76
N CYS A 141 -0.55 0.01 19.93
CA CYS A 141 -0.12 1.34 20.39
C CYS A 141 -1.13 2.38 19.98
N GLU A 142 -2.13 2.60 20.84
CA GLU A 142 -3.27 3.47 20.51
C GLU A 142 -2.85 4.90 20.19
N ARG A 143 -1.80 5.42 20.82
CA ARG A 143 -1.26 6.76 20.52
C ARG A 143 -0.72 6.85 19.09
N THR A 144 -0.04 5.81 18.61
CA THR A 144 0.43 5.77 17.21
C THR A 144 -0.74 5.61 16.26
N ASN A 145 -1.75 4.80 16.62
CA ASN A 145 -2.95 4.60 15.80
C ASN A 145 -3.69 5.92 15.58
N GLU A 146 -3.94 6.67 16.65
CA GLU A 146 -4.61 7.97 16.58
C GLU A 146 -3.81 8.98 15.74
N LEU A 147 -2.50 9.09 15.98
CA LEU A 147 -1.64 9.96 15.18
C LEU A 147 -1.65 9.58 13.69
N THR A 148 -1.55 8.28 13.38
CA THR A 148 -1.59 7.76 12.01
C THR A 148 -2.91 8.11 11.31
N LYS A 149 -4.05 7.82 11.97
CA LYS A 149 -5.38 8.14 11.43
C LYS A 149 -5.56 9.66 11.24
N TYR A 150 -5.06 10.47 12.17
CA TYR A 150 -5.09 11.94 12.08
C TYR A 150 -4.30 12.45 10.88
N LEU A 151 -3.07 12.00 10.70
CA LEU A 151 -2.19 12.43 9.59
C LEU A 151 -2.77 12.04 8.23
N ILE A 152 -3.29 10.82 8.08
CA ILE A 152 -3.96 10.39 6.83
C ILE A 152 -5.17 11.27 6.51
N ARG A 153 -6.03 11.58 7.49
CA ARG A 153 -7.20 12.45 7.28
C ARG A 153 -6.82 13.87 6.87
N ARG A 154 -5.72 14.40 7.42
CA ARG A 154 -5.22 15.73 7.07
C ARG A 154 -4.56 15.82 5.70
N LYS A 155 -4.21 14.68 5.09
CA LYS A 155 -3.50 14.66 3.83
C LYS A 155 -4.36 15.11 2.63
N GLY A 156 -5.69 15.03 2.74
CA GLY A 156 -6.60 15.42 1.66
C GLY A 156 -6.67 14.40 0.52
N ILE A 157 -6.29 13.15 0.78
CA ILE A 157 -6.45 12.03 -0.16
C ILE A 157 -7.81 11.33 0.04
N PRO A 158 -8.33 10.58 -0.95
CA PRO A 158 -9.51 9.74 -0.77
C PRO A 158 -9.32 8.73 0.37
N VAL A 159 -10.29 8.68 1.30
CA VAL A 159 -10.25 7.77 2.45
C VAL A 159 -11.55 7.00 2.60
N LEU A 160 -11.50 5.67 2.44
CA LEU A 160 -12.60 4.78 2.79
C LEU A 160 -12.51 4.38 4.27
N ASN A 161 -13.55 4.67 5.04
CA ASN A 161 -13.70 4.16 6.40
C ASN A 161 -14.69 3.00 6.40
N VAL A 162 -14.28 1.84 6.88
CA VAL A 162 -15.12 0.64 7.02
C VAL A 162 -15.05 0.11 8.45
N GLU A 163 -16.14 -0.52 8.87
CA GLU A 163 -16.23 -1.16 10.19
C GLU A 163 -15.79 -2.62 10.08
N TYR A 164 -15.06 -3.13 11.08
CA TYR A 164 -14.69 -4.54 11.11
C TYR A 164 -15.94 -5.43 11.18
N PRO A 165 -16.10 -6.40 10.25
CA PRO A 165 -17.30 -7.22 10.20
C PRO A 165 -17.32 -8.26 11.33
N LYS A 166 -18.50 -8.48 11.91
CA LYS A 166 -18.76 -9.51 12.94
C LYS A 166 -19.54 -10.70 12.40
N THR A 167 -20.11 -10.58 11.21
CA THR A 167 -20.86 -11.61 10.50
C THR A 167 -20.35 -11.78 9.06
N GLU A 168 -20.68 -12.90 8.43
CA GLU A 168 -20.31 -13.16 7.04
C GLU A 168 -20.95 -12.15 6.08
N GLU A 169 -22.20 -11.77 6.36
CA GLU A 169 -22.99 -10.82 5.59
C GLU A 169 -22.37 -9.43 5.67
N GLU A 170 -21.96 -8.99 6.86
CA GLU A 170 -21.18 -7.77 7.03
C GLU A 170 -19.85 -7.84 6.29
N ALA A 171 -19.17 -8.99 6.31
CA ALA A 171 -17.90 -9.15 5.60
C ALA A 171 -18.09 -9.00 4.08
N LYS A 172 -19.14 -9.59 3.50
CA LYS A 172 -19.51 -9.42 2.09
C LYS A 172 -19.77 -7.94 1.76
N ILE A 173 -20.44 -7.20 2.65
CA ILE A 173 -20.70 -5.76 2.48
C ILE A 173 -19.39 -4.95 2.52
N VAL A 174 -18.52 -5.23 3.50
CA VAL A 174 -17.22 -4.55 3.65
C VAL A 174 -16.35 -4.77 2.41
N VAL A 175 -16.25 -6.01 1.92
CA VAL A 175 -15.48 -6.33 0.72
C VAL A 175 -16.05 -5.63 -0.52
N LYS A 176 -17.38 -5.60 -0.68
CA LYS A 176 -18.03 -4.86 -1.79
C LYS A 176 -17.73 -3.36 -1.74
N LYS A 177 -17.74 -2.75 -0.55
CA LYS A 177 -17.40 -1.32 -0.37
C LYS A 177 -15.94 -1.05 -0.74
N ILE A 178 -15.02 -1.91 -0.29
CA ILE A 178 -13.60 -1.80 -0.63
C ILE A 178 -13.41 -1.96 -2.15
N ALA A 179 -14.04 -2.95 -2.76
CA ALA A 179 -13.97 -3.18 -4.19
C ALA A 179 -14.50 -1.99 -5.02
N ALA A 180 -15.62 -1.40 -4.62
CA ALA A 180 -16.18 -0.22 -5.28
C ALA A 180 -15.22 0.97 -5.17
N PHE A 181 -14.72 1.25 -3.97
CA PHE A 181 -13.75 2.32 -3.74
C PHE A 181 -12.48 2.16 -4.58
N LEU A 182 -11.92 0.94 -4.64
CA LEU A 182 -10.71 0.69 -5.43
C LEU A 182 -10.97 0.88 -6.93
N LYS A 183 -12.13 0.48 -7.46
CA LYS A 183 -12.50 0.75 -8.86
C LYS A 183 -12.69 2.24 -9.16
N GLU A 184 -13.32 2.99 -8.24
CA GLU A 184 -13.48 4.44 -8.39
C GLU A 184 -12.13 5.16 -8.48
N LEU A 185 -11.08 4.65 -7.81
CA LEU A 185 -9.73 5.18 -7.93
C LEU A 185 -9.12 4.99 -9.33
N GLU A 186 -9.56 3.98 -10.10
CA GLU A 186 -9.15 3.80 -11.50
C GLU A 186 -9.90 4.75 -12.45
N GLU A 187 -11.16 5.06 -12.13
CA GLU A 187 -12.05 5.86 -12.97
C GLU A 187 -11.88 7.37 -12.77
N GLY A 188 -11.56 7.80 -11.54
CA GLY A 188 -11.37 9.20 -11.18
C GLY A 188 -10.19 9.90 -11.87
N ASP A 189 -9.31 9.15 -12.53
CA ASP A 189 -8.23 9.68 -13.38
C ASP A 189 -8.63 9.87 -14.86
N ASN A 190 -9.79 9.34 -15.27
CA ASN A 190 -10.32 9.47 -16.64
C ASN A 190 -11.40 10.55 -16.77
N GLY A 191 -11.64 11.34 -15.71
CA GLY A 191 -12.72 12.32 -15.62
C GLY A 191 -12.25 13.77 -15.63
N VAL A 192 -11.59 14.21 -16.71
CA VAL A 192 -11.69 15.61 -17.15
C VAL A 192 -12.41 15.62 -18.48
N SER A 193 -13.74 15.65 -18.40
CA SER A 193 -14.61 16.08 -19.48
C SER A 193 -15.67 16.98 -18.88
N GLU A 194 -15.32 18.27 -18.74
CA GLU A 194 -16.11 19.45 -19.11
C GLU A 194 -15.31 20.72 -18.82
#